data_AF-A0A8S9SVK3-F1
#
_entry.id   AF-A0A8S9SVK3-F1
#
_cell.length_a   1.000
_cell.length_b   1.000
_cell.length_c   1.000
_cell.angle_alpha   90.00
_cell.angle_beta   90.00
_cell.angle_gamma   90.00
#
_symmetry.space_group_name_H-M   'P 1'
#
loop_
_entity.id
_entity.type
_entity.pdbx_description
1 polymer ?
#
loop_
_entity_poly.entity_id
_entity_poly.type
_entity_poly.pdbx_seq_one_letter_code
_entity_poly.pdbx_strand_id
1 'polypeptide(L)'
;MAGNYKIFVGAVDDGGLGAAQGFTLTARAHNALVIRSTPVLTATPGSAYAYDVIAADVDGEPLTYSLDPVSRSFRAATRSHFQLHSRLST
;
A
#
# COMPACT_ATOMS: atom_id res chain seq x y z
N MET A 1 11.34 -11.23 2.03
CA MET A 1 11.51 -12.43 1.18
C MET A 1 10.14 -13.01 0.92
N ALA A 2 9.75 -13.20 -0.34
CA ALA A 2 8.56 -13.95 -0.72
C ALA A 2 8.93 -15.41 -0.96
N GLY A 3 8.00 -16.35 -0.75
CA GLY A 3 8.24 -17.77 -1.03
C GLY A 3 7.39 -18.71 -0.19
N ASN A 4 7.48 -20.00 -0.53
CA ASN A 4 6.79 -21.07 0.18
C ASN A 4 7.75 -21.75 1.15
N TYR A 5 7.34 -21.86 2.41
CA TYR A 5 8.12 -22.47 3.47
C TYR A 5 7.36 -23.67 4.01
N LYS A 6 8.02 -24.83 4.03
CA LYS A 6 7.46 -26.01 4.69
C LYS A 6 7.71 -25.88 6.19
N ILE A 7 6.63 -25.89 6.96
CA ILE A 7 6.68 -25.88 8.42
C ILE A 7 6.09 -27.20 8.93
N PHE A 8 6.62 -27.71 10.02
CA PHE A 8 6.10 -28.90 10.69
C PHE A 8 5.71 -28.54 12.11
N VAL A 9 4.49 -28.89 12.50
CA VAL A 9 4.00 -28.72 13.87
C VAL A 9 3.89 -30.11 14.48
N GLY A 10 4.67 -30.35 15.53
CA GLY A 10 4.58 -31.56 16.35
C GLY A 10 3.71 -31.33 17.57
N ALA A 11 2.88 -32.30 17.91
CA ALA A 11 2.16 -32.37 19.18
C ALA A 11 2.46 -33.71 19.83
N VAL A 12 2.60 -33.72 21.17
CA VAL A 12 2.83 -34.92 21.98
C VAL A 12 1.84 -34.87 23.15
N ASP A 13 1.22 -36.00 23.46
CA ASP A 13 0.35 -36.12 24.64
C ASP A 13 1.14 -36.38 25.93
N ASP A 14 0.46 -36.34 27.08
CA ASP A 14 1.07 -36.58 28.39
C ASP A 14 1.63 -38.01 28.54
N GLY A 15 1.19 -38.94 27.68
CA GLY A 15 1.68 -40.31 27.59
C GLY A 15 2.91 -40.47 26.70
N GLY A 16 3.37 -39.41 26.05
CA GLY A 16 4.54 -39.40 25.17
C GLY A 16 4.26 -39.83 23.72
N LEU A 17 3.00 -40.08 23.34
CA LEU A 17 2.65 -40.34 21.94
C LEU A 17 2.60 -39.02 21.17
N GLY A 18 3.32 -38.97 20.06
CA GLY A 18 3.46 -37.77 19.25
C GLY A 18 2.99 -37.95 17.81
N ALA A 19 2.54 -36.86 17.21
CA ALA A 19 2.26 -36.74 15.79
C ALA A 19 2.79 -35.40 15.26
N ALA A 20 3.20 -35.37 13.99
CA ALA A 20 3.61 -34.15 13.33
C ALA A 20 2.79 -33.92 12.05
N GLN A 21 2.40 -32.66 11.84
CA GLN A 21 1.68 -32.21 10.65
C GLN A 21 2.51 -31.19 9.90
N GLY A 22 2.69 -31.41 8.59
CA GLY A 22 3.30 -30.45 7.69
C GLY A 22 2.29 -29.44 7.15
N PHE A 23 2.71 -28.18 7.05
CA PHE A 23 1.97 -27.10 6.39
C PHE A 23 2.89 -26.36 5.43
N THR A 24 2.29 -25.70 4.43
CA THR A 24 3.00 -24.77 3.55
C THR A 24 2.60 -23.35 3.92
N LEU A 25 3.54 -22.57 4.45
CA LEU A 25 3.38 -21.15 4.67
C LEU A 25 3.76 -20.41 3.39
N THR A 26 2.83 -19.65 2.82
CA THR A 26 3.10 -18.78 1.67
C THR A 26 3.36 -17.36 2.16
N ALA A 27 4.61 -16.90 2.10
CA ALA A 27 4.95 -15.51 2.37
C ALA A 27 4.89 -14.70 1.07
N ARG A 28 4.13 -13.60 1.09
CA ARG A 28 4.09 -12.64 -0.02
C ARG A 28 4.89 -11.40 0.39
N ALA A 29 5.66 -10.85 -0.55
CA ALA A 29 6.27 -9.54 -0.39
C ALA A 29 5.27 -8.52 -0.94
N HIS A 30 5.00 -7.48 -0.16
CA HIS A 30 4.25 -6.32 -0.64
C HIS A 30 5.24 -5.26 -1.11
N ASN A 31 4.86 -4.57 -2.17
CA ASN A 31 5.56 -3.44 -2.70
C ASN A 31 5.10 -2.16 -1.99
N ALA A 32 6.00 -1.21 -1.84
CA ALA A 32 5.65 0.09 -1.27
C ALA A 32 4.84 0.92 -2.26
N LEU A 33 3.86 1.67 -1.75
CA LEU A 33 3.19 2.75 -2.48
C LEU A 33 4.22 3.79 -2.94
N VAL A 34 4.12 4.21 -4.21
CA VAL A 34 5.00 5.25 -4.77
C VAL A 34 4.18 6.47 -5.19
N ILE A 35 4.56 7.66 -4.72
CA ILE A 35 4.08 8.94 -5.25
C ILE A 35 4.97 9.33 -6.44
N ARG A 36 4.35 9.58 -7.59
CA ARG A 36 5.03 9.90 -8.87
C ARG A 36 4.93 11.37 -9.24
N SER A 37 3.99 12.11 -8.66
CA SER A 37 3.83 13.53 -8.96
C SER A 37 4.83 14.39 -8.17
N THR A 38 5.16 15.56 -8.70
CA THR A 38 6.02 16.55 -8.05
C THR A 38 5.21 17.81 -7.71
N PRO A 39 5.13 18.23 -6.43
CA PRO A 39 4.32 19.36 -6.02
C PRO A 39 4.92 20.70 -6.47
N VAL A 40 4.06 21.69 -6.69
CA VAL A 40 4.50 23.08 -6.88
C VAL A 40 4.82 23.68 -5.51
N LEU A 41 6.06 24.11 -5.29
CA LEU A 41 6.50 24.56 -3.96
C LEU A 41 6.24 26.06 -3.70
N THR A 42 5.64 26.77 -4.66
CA THR A 42 5.33 28.19 -4.58
C THR A 42 3.84 28.43 -4.76
N ALA A 43 3.28 29.36 -3.98
CA ALA A 43 1.88 29.76 -4.09
C ALA A 43 1.75 31.29 -4.03
N THR A 44 0.75 31.82 -4.72
CA THR A 44 0.42 33.24 -4.66
C THR A 44 -0.41 33.52 -3.40
N PRO A 45 -0.02 34.50 -2.55
CA PRO A 45 -0.82 34.87 -1.39
C PRO A 45 -2.27 35.20 -1.76
N GLY A 46 -3.21 34.75 -0.92
CA GLY A 46 -4.64 34.93 -1.15
C GLY A 46 -5.27 34.02 -2.21
N SER A 47 -4.47 33.25 -2.97
CA SER A 47 -4.97 32.25 -3.93
C SER A 47 -5.06 30.87 -3.29
N ALA A 48 -6.04 30.07 -3.73
CA ALA A 48 -6.11 28.67 -3.33
C ALA A 48 -4.93 27.90 -3.93
N TYR A 49 -4.30 27.06 -3.13
CA TYR A 49 -3.29 26.12 -3.59
C TYR A 49 -3.98 24.81 -3.95
N ALA A 50 -3.74 24.30 -5.16
CA ALA A 50 -4.26 23.01 -5.57
C ALA A 50 -3.21 22.23 -6.35
N TYR A 51 -3.17 20.93 -6.11
CA TYR A 51 -2.22 20.03 -6.74
C TYR A 51 -2.78 18.61 -6.79
N ASP A 52 -2.52 17.92 -7.90
CA ASP A 52 -2.92 16.54 -8.11
C ASP A 52 -1.85 15.57 -7.56
N VAL A 53 -2.24 14.70 -6.63
CA VAL A 53 -1.38 13.60 -6.18
C VAL A 53 -1.58 12.41 -7.11
N ILE A 54 -0.50 11.96 -7.74
CA ILE A 54 -0.45 10.76 -8.56
C ILE A 54 0.36 9.73 -7.77
N ALA A 55 -0.32 8.71 -7.27
CA ALA A 55 0.32 7.60 -6.58
C ALA A 55 -0.05 6.27 -7.26
N ALA A 56 0.81 5.26 -7.09
CA ALA A 56 0.64 3.95 -7.68
C ALA A 56 1.05 2.86 -6.68
N ASP A 57 0.16 1.90 -6.50
CA ASP A 57 0.43 0.62 -5.85
C ASP A 57 0.45 -0.47 -6.91
N VAL A 58 1.54 -1.24 -6.97
CA VAL A 58 1.71 -2.29 -7.99
C VAL A 58 1.02 -3.59 -7.59
N ASP A 59 0.69 -3.77 -6.32
CA ASP A 59 -0.03 -4.93 -5.83
C ASP A 59 -1.55 -4.79 -6.02
N GLY A 60 -2.02 -3.60 -6.39
CA GLY A 60 -3.42 -3.29 -6.69
C GLY A 60 -4.24 -2.89 -5.46
N GLU A 61 -3.59 -2.57 -4.35
CA GLU A 61 -4.27 -2.19 -3.11
C GLU A 61 -4.94 -0.80 -3.24
N PRO A 62 -6.12 -0.59 -2.62
CA PRO A 62 -6.80 0.70 -2.64
C PRO A 62 -5.96 1.83 -2.03
N LEU A 63 -5.95 2.98 -2.70
CA LEU A 63 -5.19 4.16 -2.25
C LEU A 63 -6.04 5.06 -1.36
N THR A 64 -5.51 5.38 -0.17
CA THR A 64 -6.11 6.35 0.75
C THR A 64 -5.24 7.60 0.82
N TYR A 65 -5.87 8.77 0.77
CA TYR A 65 -5.20 10.07 0.83
C TYR A 65 -5.65 10.83 2.06
N SER A 66 -4.70 11.49 2.72
CA SER A 66 -5.00 12.41 3.81
C SER A 66 -3.99 13.55 3.80
N LEU A 67 -4.43 14.70 4.29
CA LEU A 67 -3.58 15.84 4.55
C LEU A 67 -3.29 15.91 6.05
N ASP A 68 -2.09 16.37 6.41
CA ASP A 68 -1.81 16.67 7.81
C ASP A 68 -2.75 17.79 8.32
N PRO A 69 -2.94 17.94 9.64
CA PRO A 69 -3.87 18.92 10.19
C PRO A 69 -3.59 20.36 9.75
N VAL A 70 -2.32 20.75 9.60
CA VAL A 70 -1.94 22.10 9.18
C VAL A 70 -2.35 22.33 7.72
N SER A 71 -2.01 21.39 6.83
CA SER A 71 -2.36 21.48 5.40
C SER A 71 -3.87 21.45 5.14
N ARG A 72 -4.66 20.79 5.98
CA ARG A 72 -6.13 20.83 5.91
C ARG A 72 -6.73 22.18 6.28
N SER A 73 -6.07 22.91 7.20
CA SER A 73 -6.54 24.22 7.66
C SER A 73 -6.09 25.36 6.74
N PHE A 74 -5.04 25.15 5.95
CA PHE A 74 -4.70 25.99 4.81
C PHE A 74 -5.77 25.82 3.72
N ARG A 75 -6.02 26.84 2.89
CA ARG A 75 -6.88 26.73 1.70
C ARG A 75 -6.20 25.90 0.59
N ALA A 76 -5.58 24.79 0.97
CA ALA A 76 -5.07 23.77 0.07
C ALA A 76 -6.18 22.76 -0.22
N ALA A 77 -6.43 22.52 -1.50
CA ALA A 77 -7.21 21.38 -1.94
C ALA A 77 -6.27 20.38 -2.61
N THR A 78 -6.23 19.15 -2.12
CA THR A 78 -5.69 18.04 -2.93
C THR A 78 -6.80 17.56 -3.85
N ARG A 79 -6.54 17.51 -5.16
CA ARG A 79 -7.41 16.85 -6.10
C ARG A 79 -6.84 15.44 -6.34
N SER A 80 -7.55 14.42 -5.88
CA SER A 80 -7.16 13.03 -6.13
C SER A 80 -7.60 12.65 -7.54
N HIS A 81 -6.67 12.50 -8.49
CA HIS A 81 -7.01 12.06 -9.84
C HIS A 81 -6.77 10.55 -9.98
N PHE A 82 -7.84 9.79 -10.04
CA PHE A 82 -7.85 8.35 -10.30
C PHE A 82 -7.86 8.12 -11.82
N GLN A 83 -6.74 7.66 -12.40
CA GLN A 83 -6.69 7.18 -13.78
C GLN A 83 -6.33 5.70 -13.78
N LEU A 84 -7.35 4.85 -13.84
CA LEU A 84 -7.24 3.47 -14.33
C LEU A 84 -6.71 3.53 -15.76
N HIS A 85 -5.42 3.31 -15.96
CA HIS A 85 -4.91 3.01 -17.29
C HIS A 85 -5.21 1.54 -17.58
N SER A 86 -6.45 1.21 -17.92
CA SER A 86 -6.73 0.03 -18.71
C SER A 86 -6.19 0.29 -20.12
N ARG A 87 -4.92 -0.05 -20.36
CA ARG A 87 -4.45 -0.16 -21.73
C ARG A 87 -5.13 -1.37 -22.33
N LEU A 88 -6.17 -1.14 -23.14
CA LEU A 88 -6.50 -2.06 -24.22
C LEU A 88 -5.22 -2.24 -25.04
N SER A 89 -4.70 -3.46 -25.07
CA SER A 89 -3.79 -3.85 -26.14
C SER A 89 -4.63 -3.96 -27.40
N THR A 90 -4.24 -3.21 -28.43
CA THR A 90 -4.48 -3.65 -29.82
C THR A 90 -3.52 -4.80 -30.11
#